data_AF-A0A948PQ96-F1
#
_entry.id   AF-A0A948PQ96-F1
#
_cell.length_a   1.000
_cell.length_b   1.000
_cell.length_c   1.000
_cell.angle_alpha   90.00
_cell.angle_beta   90.00
_cell.angle_gamma   90.00
#
_symmetry.space_group_name_H-M   'P 1'
#
loop_
_entity.id
_entity.type
_entity.pdbx_description
1 polymer ?
#
loop_
_entity_poly.entity_id
_entity_poly.type
_entity_poly.pdbx_seq_one_letter_code
_entity_poly.pdbx_strand_id
1 'polypeptide(L)'
;MLFEAGGVAALLRITQRLGVLDLINEIVPKRDQGPSVGHYMVLAALNRALAPCSKQAIGDWYDQTILRRLWRFPKSRFSSQRFWDHMDMMGEEAIRRVEEELIGRVKREFGLDSKVMLYDTTNFFTFLATSNDRAKLPARGNSKAKRHDLRQVGLALLVTRDFQIPVLHHVYEGHIPDVKLFPQISRHLIDR
;
A
#
# COMPACT_ATOMS: atom_id res chain seq x y z
N MET A 1 -25.65 12.74 -6.09
CA MET A 1 -26.06 12.48 -4.70
C MET A 1 -24.81 12.06 -3.91
N LEU A 2 -24.65 12.52 -2.66
CA LEU A 2 -23.50 12.15 -1.80
C LEU A 2 -23.90 10.92 -0.98
N PHE A 3 -23.22 9.80 -1.15
CA PHE A 3 -23.57 8.54 -0.46
C PHE A 3 -22.62 8.21 0.69
N GLU A 4 -21.35 8.61 0.59
CA GLU A 4 -20.35 8.33 1.63
C GLU A 4 -19.60 9.60 2.06
N ALA A 5 -19.80 10.00 3.32
CA ALA A 5 -19.19 11.21 3.89
C ALA A 5 -18.37 10.92 5.16
N GLY A 6 -18.98 10.32 6.18
CA GLY A 6 -18.37 10.20 7.52
C GLY A 6 -17.03 9.47 7.54
N GLY A 7 -17.02 8.20 7.13
CA GLY A 7 -15.79 7.38 7.13
C GLY A 7 -14.70 7.94 6.22
N VAL A 8 -15.08 8.39 5.02
CA VAL A 8 -14.15 8.98 4.05
C VAL A 8 -13.52 10.26 4.57
N ALA A 9 -14.31 11.16 5.18
CA ALA A 9 -13.81 12.39 5.78
C ALA A 9 -12.90 12.11 6.99
N ALA A 10 -13.27 11.15 7.83
CA ALA A 10 -12.48 10.78 9.01
C ALA A 10 -11.11 10.22 8.61
N LEU A 11 -11.07 9.27 7.69
CA LEU A 11 -9.80 8.71 7.21
C LEU A 11 -8.99 9.75 6.42
N LEU A 12 -9.64 10.58 5.57
CA LEU A 12 -8.96 11.67 4.90
C LEU A 12 -8.30 12.61 5.90
N ARG A 13 -8.99 12.96 7.00
CA ARG A 13 -8.43 13.80 8.06
C ARG A 13 -7.19 13.18 8.70
N ILE A 14 -7.16 11.86 8.89
CA ILE A 14 -5.95 11.16 9.36
C ILE A 14 -4.82 11.30 8.34
N THR A 15 -5.09 11.08 7.04
CA THR A 15 -4.06 11.26 6.00
C THR A 15 -3.53 12.69 5.94
N GLN A 16 -4.37 13.69 6.21
CA GLN A 16 -3.97 15.10 6.29
C GLN A 16 -3.11 15.41 7.50
N ARG A 17 -3.48 14.90 8.70
CA ARG A 17 -2.65 15.05 9.91
C ARG A 17 -1.25 14.44 9.73
N LEU A 18 -1.18 13.31 9.02
CA LEU A 18 0.08 12.66 8.66
C LEU A 18 0.77 13.25 7.42
N GLY A 19 0.13 14.20 6.71
CA GLY A 19 0.65 14.78 5.47
C GLY A 19 0.99 13.75 4.39
N VAL A 20 0.22 12.65 4.30
CA VAL A 20 0.53 11.50 3.42
C VAL A 20 0.57 11.92 1.95
N LEU A 21 -0.39 12.75 1.53
CA LEU A 21 -0.50 13.20 0.15
C LEU A 21 0.73 14.01 -0.26
N ASP A 22 1.15 14.94 0.60
CA ASP A 22 2.29 15.82 0.36
C ASP A 22 3.60 15.04 0.38
N LEU A 23 3.77 14.15 1.37
CA LEU A 23 4.92 13.24 1.45
C LEU A 23 5.14 12.45 0.16
N ILE A 24 4.06 11.86 -0.38
CA ILE A 24 4.15 11.09 -1.62
C ILE A 24 4.52 12.00 -2.80
N ASN A 25 3.97 13.22 -2.87
CA ASN A 25 4.28 14.15 -3.95
C ASN A 25 5.71 14.71 -3.87
N GLU A 26 6.26 14.86 -2.65
CA GLU A 26 7.66 15.26 -2.43
C GLU A 26 8.63 14.18 -2.92
N ILE A 27 8.32 12.90 -2.65
CA ILE A 27 9.18 11.77 -3.04
C ILE A 27 8.99 11.41 -4.52
N VAL A 28 7.76 11.52 -5.03
CA VAL A 28 7.39 11.17 -6.41
C VAL A 28 6.73 12.37 -7.09
N PRO A 29 7.52 13.39 -7.46
CA PRO A 29 7.00 14.60 -8.07
C PRO A 29 6.45 14.33 -9.47
N LYS A 30 5.38 15.04 -9.81
CA LYS A 30 4.73 14.98 -11.13
C LYS A 30 4.33 16.39 -11.56
N ARG A 31 4.37 16.65 -12.87
CA ARG A 31 3.83 17.89 -13.45
C ARG A 31 2.36 18.07 -13.09
N ASP A 32 1.97 19.32 -12.82
CA ASP A 32 0.60 19.67 -12.47
C ASP A 32 -0.33 19.62 -13.70
N GLN A 33 -0.94 18.46 -13.92
CA GLN A 33 -1.84 18.19 -15.06
C GLN A 33 -3.11 17.46 -14.61
N GLY A 34 -3.52 17.68 -13.36
CA GLY A 34 -4.63 16.98 -12.69
C GLY A 34 -4.17 16.30 -11.40
N PRO A 35 -4.85 15.23 -10.95
CA PRO A 35 -4.51 14.59 -9.69
C PRO A 35 -3.03 14.13 -9.66
N SER A 36 -2.39 14.36 -8.51
CA SER A 36 -1.00 13.96 -8.26
C SER A 36 -0.89 12.47 -7.88
N VAL A 37 0.32 11.92 -7.79
CA VAL A 37 0.55 10.54 -7.33
C VAL A 37 -0.05 10.33 -5.93
N GLY A 38 0.14 11.29 -5.02
CA GLY A 38 -0.46 11.27 -3.69
C GLY A 38 -1.98 11.18 -3.70
N HIS A 39 -2.67 11.86 -4.63
CA HIS A 39 -4.13 11.75 -4.76
C HIS A 39 -4.56 10.32 -5.12
N TYR A 40 -3.88 9.66 -6.07
CA TYR A 40 -4.22 8.28 -6.44
C TYR A 40 -3.93 7.31 -5.28
N MET A 41 -2.81 7.47 -4.59
CA MET A 41 -2.44 6.57 -3.50
C MET A 41 -3.37 6.73 -2.29
N VAL A 42 -3.69 7.98 -1.90
CA VAL A 42 -4.67 8.25 -0.85
C VAL A 42 -6.05 7.74 -1.25
N LEU A 43 -6.51 7.97 -2.49
CA LEU A 43 -7.80 7.44 -2.94
C LEU A 43 -7.86 5.92 -2.89
N ALA A 44 -6.79 5.23 -3.31
CA ALA A 44 -6.69 3.78 -3.23
C ALA A 44 -6.71 3.27 -1.78
N ALA A 45 -6.00 3.95 -0.87
CA ALA A 45 -5.96 3.59 0.56
C ALA A 45 -7.34 3.76 1.21
N LEU A 46 -8.00 4.90 0.98
CA LEU A 46 -9.35 5.17 1.47
C LEU A 46 -10.36 4.14 0.93
N ASN A 47 -10.31 3.85 -0.38
CA ASN A 47 -11.17 2.84 -0.98
C ASN A 47 -10.96 1.45 -0.36
N ARG A 48 -9.69 1.06 -0.17
CA ARG A 48 -9.34 -0.24 0.43
C ARG A 48 -9.80 -0.36 1.88
N ALA A 49 -9.85 0.74 2.63
CA ALA A 49 -10.27 0.73 4.03
C ALA A 49 -11.80 0.71 4.20
N LEU A 50 -12.56 1.30 3.27
CA LEU A 50 -14.00 1.53 3.45
C LEU A 50 -14.90 0.70 2.53
N ALA A 51 -14.59 0.66 1.24
CA ALA A 51 -15.42 0.04 0.23
C ALA A 51 -14.57 -0.53 -0.91
N PRO A 52 -13.81 -1.63 -0.66
CA PRO A 52 -12.86 -2.16 -1.62
C PRO A 52 -13.51 -2.47 -2.96
N CYS A 53 -13.03 -1.86 -4.04
CA CYS A 53 -13.51 -2.12 -5.39
C CYS A 53 -12.34 -2.20 -6.39
N SER A 54 -12.66 -2.55 -7.64
CA SER A 54 -11.67 -2.61 -8.71
C SER A 54 -11.18 -1.21 -9.09
N LYS A 55 -9.98 -1.12 -9.68
CA LYS A 55 -9.46 0.15 -10.24
C LYS A 55 -10.31 0.70 -11.40
N GLN A 56 -11.18 -0.13 -11.98
CA GLN A 56 -12.17 0.31 -12.96
C GLN A 56 -13.37 0.99 -12.29
N ALA A 57 -13.81 0.50 -11.13
CA ALA A 57 -14.97 1.03 -10.40
C ALA A 57 -14.64 2.20 -9.46
N ILE A 58 -13.37 2.37 -9.08
CA ILE A 58 -12.97 3.36 -8.07
C ILE A 58 -13.29 4.82 -8.44
N GLY A 59 -13.34 5.16 -9.73
CA GLY A 59 -13.74 6.49 -10.19
C GLY A 59 -15.22 6.77 -9.93
N ASP A 60 -16.08 5.77 -10.11
CA ASP A 60 -17.51 5.87 -9.77
C ASP A 60 -17.72 5.96 -8.26
N TRP A 61 -16.96 5.18 -7.48
CA TRP A 61 -16.95 5.31 -6.03
C TRP A 61 -16.52 6.71 -5.58
N TYR A 62 -15.40 7.24 -6.10
CA TYR A 62 -14.94 8.62 -5.82
C TYR A 62 -16.04 9.67 -6.05
N ASP A 63 -16.79 9.56 -7.15
CA ASP A 63 -17.86 10.50 -7.52
C ASP A 63 -19.01 10.54 -6.52
N GLN A 64 -19.22 9.44 -5.79
CA GLN A 64 -20.26 9.28 -4.78
C GLN A 64 -19.80 9.70 -3.36
N THR A 65 -18.52 10.05 -3.19
CA THR A 65 -17.93 10.41 -1.89
C THR A 65 -17.76 11.91 -1.71
N ILE A 66 -17.43 12.33 -0.49
CA ILE A 66 -17.12 13.73 -0.18
C ILE A 66 -15.88 14.24 -0.94
N LEU A 67 -14.98 13.34 -1.36
CA LEU A 67 -13.74 13.67 -2.06
C LEU A 67 -14.00 14.40 -3.39
N ARG A 68 -15.12 14.13 -4.07
CA ARG A 68 -15.50 14.86 -5.29
C ARG A 68 -15.66 16.35 -5.04
N ARG A 69 -16.22 16.73 -3.89
CA ARG A 69 -16.40 18.15 -3.50
C ARG A 69 -15.11 18.78 -3.00
N LEU A 70 -14.29 18.01 -2.29
CA LEU A 70 -13.03 18.50 -1.71
C LEU A 70 -11.93 18.67 -2.77
N TRP A 71 -11.70 17.65 -3.60
CA TRP A 71 -10.61 17.66 -4.59
C TRP A 71 -11.04 18.23 -5.94
N ARG A 72 -12.35 18.30 -6.23
CA ARG A 72 -12.92 18.96 -7.42
C ARG A 72 -12.44 18.42 -8.78
N PHE A 73 -11.87 17.22 -8.82
CA PHE A 73 -11.55 16.55 -10.08
C PHE A 73 -12.76 15.82 -10.65
N PRO A 74 -12.92 15.75 -11.98
CA PRO A 74 -13.94 14.91 -12.57
C PRO A 74 -13.57 13.43 -12.42
N LYS A 75 -14.56 12.55 -12.22
CA LYS A 75 -14.33 11.10 -12.04
C LYS A 75 -13.53 10.46 -13.19
N SER A 76 -13.64 11.02 -14.40
CA SER A 76 -12.89 10.59 -15.58
C SER A 76 -11.37 10.68 -15.42
N ARG A 77 -10.86 11.48 -14.46
CA ARG A 77 -9.44 11.49 -14.12
C ARG A 77 -9.03 10.21 -13.38
N PHE A 78 -9.92 9.60 -12.60
CA PHE A 78 -9.65 8.41 -11.80
C PHE A 78 -10.02 7.10 -12.54
N SER A 79 -9.56 6.97 -13.78
CA SER A 79 -9.74 5.74 -14.57
C SER A 79 -8.72 4.66 -14.19
N SER A 80 -9.02 3.40 -14.51
CA SER A 80 -8.10 2.28 -14.21
C SER A 80 -6.73 2.47 -14.83
N GLN A 81 -6.64 2.96 -16.08
CA GLN A 81 -5.36 3.20 -16.74
C GLN A 81 -4.55 4.23 -15.97
N ARG A 82 -5.17 5.35 -15.61
CA ARG A 82 -4.50 6.40 -14.84
C ARG A 82 -4.01 5.87 -13.48
N PHE A 83 -4.77 5.01 -12.82
CA PHE A 83 -4.29 4.38 -11.60
C PHE A 83 -3.01 3.57 -11.81
N TRP A 84 -2.96 2.74 -12.86
CA TRP A 84 -1.77 1.98 -13.19
C TRP A 84 -0.59 2.89 -13.52
N ASP A 85 -0.80 3.94 -14.31
CA ASP A 85 0.25 4.92 -14.65
C ASP A 85 0.88 5.54 -13.38
N HIS A 86 0.07 5.87 -12.37
CA HIS A 86 0.58 6.49 -11.12
C HIS A 86 1.14 5.47 -10.13
N MET A 87 0.66 4.22 -10.16
CA MET A 87 1.29 3.13 -9.41
C MET A 87 2.66 2.76 -9.98
N ASP A 88 2.84 2.85 -11.30
CA ASP A 88 4.13 2.59 -11.96
C ASP A 88 5.19 3.65 -11.58
N MET A 89 4.77 4.86 -11.22
CA MET A 89 5.65 5.89 -10.65
C MET A 89 6.12 5.57 -9.22
N MET A 90 5.44 4.66 -8.51
CA MET A 90 5.79 4.24 -7.15
C MET A 90 6.78 3.07 -7.19
N GLY A 91 8.02 3.33 -7.60
CA GLY A 91 9.09 2.34 -7.55
C GLY A 91 9.45 1.89 -6.13
N GLU A 92 10.18 0.78 -6.02
CA GLU A 92 10.56 0.18 -4.72
C GLU A 92 11.26 1.18 -3.79
N GLU A 93 12.15 2.01 -4.34
CA GLU A 93 12.83 3.09 -3.61
C GLU A 93 11.85 4.11 -3.03
N ALA A 94 10.89 4.56 -3.84
CA ALA A 94 9.89 5.53 -3.43
C ALA A 94 8.98 4.96 -2.34
N ILE A 95 8.56 3.70 -2.49
CA ILE A 95 7.77 2.99 -1.48
C ILE A 95 8.52 2.93 -0.15
N ARG A 96 9.81 2.55 -0.17
CA ARG A 96 10.62 2.46 1.05
C ARG A 96 10.78 3.81 1.75
N ARG A 97 11.08 4.86 1.00
CA ARG A 97 11.21 6.23 1.53
C ARG A 97 9.89 6.77 2.09
N VAL A 98 8.77 6.52 1.40
CA VAL A 98 7.44 6.92 1.90
C VAL A 98 7.13 6.18 3.20
N GLU A 99 7.42 4.89 3.28
CA GLU A 99 7.21 4.10 4.51
C GLU A 99 8.02 4.65 5.68
N GLU A 100 9.33 4.84 5.51
CA GLU A 100 10.26 5.39 6.52
C GLU A 100 9.74 6.71 7.10
N GLU A 101 9.48 7.68 6.24
CA GLU A 101 9.03 9.00 6.64
C GLU A 101 7.64 8.97 7.27
N LEU A 102 6.73 8.15 6.73
CA LEU A 102 5.37 8.03 7.25
C LEU A 102 5.36 7.42 8.65
N ILE A 103 6.18 6.39 8.93
CA ILE A 103 6.30 5.82 10.27
C ILE A 103 6.81 6.86 11.26
N GLY A 104 7.80 7.67 10.87
CA GLY A 104 8.29 8.79 11.68
C GLY A 104 7.17 9.78 12.02
N ARG A 105 6.28 10.10 11.06
CA ARG A 105 5.10 10.95 11.28
C ARG A 105 4.07 10.28 12.20
N VAL A 106 3.77 9.00 11.99
CA VAL A 106 2.84 8.23 12.83
C VAL A 106 3.33 8.18 14.28
N LYS A 107 4.63 7.94 14.49
CA LYS A 107 5.23 7.91 15.83
C LYS A 107 5.09 9.25 16.54
N ARG A 108 5.36 10.37 15.86
CA ARG A 108 5.23 11.72 16.41
C ARG A 108 3.76 12.09 16.71
N GLU A 109 2.84 11.76 15.81
CA GLU A 109 1.44 12.18 15.90
C GLU A 109 0.61 11.32 16.87
N PHE A 110 0.91 10.02 16.97
CA PHE A 110 0.08 9.06 17.71
C PHE A 110 0.79 8.31 18.84
N GLY A 111 2.09 8.52 19.04
CA GLY A 111 2.83 7.90 20.16
C GLY A 111 2.96 6.39 20.01
N LEU A 112 3.63 5.95 18.94
CA LEU A 112 3.78 4.53 18.62
C LEU A 112 4.76 3.83 19.58
N ASP A 113 4.29 2.78 20.30
CA ASP A 113 5.15 1.93 21.14
C ASP A 113 5.88 0.88 20.29
N SER A 114 7.21 1.02 20.19
CA SER A 114 8.10 0.13 19.45
C SER A 114 8.89 -0.83 20.33
N LYS A 115 8.55 -0.98 21.62
CA LYS A 115 9.28 -1.89 22.54
C LYS A 115 9.10 -3.36 22.20
N VAL A 116 7.90 -3.74 21.77
CA VAL A 116 7.56 -5.10 21.36
C VAL A 116 6.89 -5.05 20.00
N MET A 117 7.48 -5.76 19.05
CA MET A 117 6.98 -5.86 17.69
C MET A 117 6.62 -7.31 17.37
N LEU A 118 5.53 -7.49 16.63
CA LEU A 118 5.04 -8.79 16.19
C LEU A 118 5.42 -8.97 14.73
N TYR A 119 6.08 -10.08 14.43
CA TYR A 119 6.52 -10.43 13.09
C TYR A 119 5.71 -11.63 12.61
N ASP A 120 5.11 -11.52 11.43
CA ASP A 120 4.47 -12.66 10.76
C ASP A 120 4.79 -12.66 9.27
N THR A 121 4.88 -13.87 8.72
CA THR A 121 5.07 -14.14 7.30
C THR A 121 3.82 -14.76 6.74
N THR A 122 3.34 -14.26 5.61
CA THR A 122 2.23 -14.85 4.88
C THR A 122 2.57 -15.00 3.41
N ASN A 123 1.89 -15.89 2.71
CA ASN A 123 2.04 -16.05 1.28
C ASN A 123 0.70 -16.01 0.56
N PHE A 124 0.71 -15.44 -0.63
CA PHE A 124 -0.46 -15.39 -1.49
C PHE A 124 -0.09 -15.98 -2.85
N PHE A 125 -0.93 -16.88 -3.35
CA PHE A 125 -0.78 -17.43 -4.69
C PHE A 125 -1.31 -16.46 -5.74
N THR A 126 -0.77 -16.56 -6.94
CA THR A 126 -1.14 -15.76 -8.11
C THR A 126 -1.59 -16.68 -9.24
N PHE A 127 -2.36 -16.14 -10.18
CA PHE A 127 -2.74 -16.82 -11.41
C PHE A 127 -1.84 -16.44 -12.59
N LEU A 128 -0.62 -15.97 -12.30
CA LEU A 128 0.33 -15.61 -13.36
C LEU A 128 0.74 -16.85 -14.15
N ALA A 129 0.65 -16.74 -15.48
CA ALA A 129 1.03 -17.81 -16.38
C ALA A 129 2.48 -18.24 -16.13
N THR A 130 2.74 -19.55 -16.23
CA THR A 130 4.09 -20.10 -16.07
C THR A 130 5.04 -19.56 -17.15
N SER A 131 4.52 -19.25 -18.33
CA SER A 131 5.26 -18.62 -19.44
C SER A 131 5.52 -17.12 -19.27
N ASN A 132 5.03 -16.47 -18.21
CA ASN A 132 5.30 -15.05 -17.97
C ASN A 132 6.64 -14.88 -17.25
N ASP A 133 7.68 -14.58 -18.02
CA ASP A 133 9.06 -14.36 -17.59
C ASP A 133 9.34 -12.93 -17.06
N ARG A 134 8.43 -11.98 -17.30
CA ARG A 134 8.55 -10.60 -16.84
C ARG A 134 8.46 -10.46 -15.31
N ALA A 135 7.64 -11.29 -14.68
CA ALA A 135 7.45 -11.27 -13.22
C ALA A 135 8.44 -12.22 -12.56
N LYS A 136 9.47 -11.67 -11.90
CA LYS A 136 10.54 -12.48 -11.27
C LYS A 136 10.20 -12.91 -9.84
N LEU A 137 9.51 -12.04 -9.09
CA LEU A 137 9.17 -12.27 -7.68
C LEU A 137 8.27 -13.49 -7.43
N PRO A 138 7.21 -13.76 -8.22
CA PRO A 138 6.32 -14.88 -7.94
C PRO A 138 7.00 -16.23 -8.26
N ALA A 139 7.09 -17.14 -7.29
CA ALA A 139 7.75 -18.43 -7.44
C ALA A 139 6.93 -19.55 -6.78
N ARG A 140 7.03 -20.79 -7.30
CA ARG A 140 6.32 -21.93 -6.70
C ARG A 140 7.04 -22.34 -5.41
N GLY A 141 6.27 -22.58 -4.36
CA GLY A 141 6.78 -22.98 -3.06
C GLY A 141 5.70 -23.61 -2.18
N ASN A 142 5.99 -23.69 -0.88
CA ASN A 142 5.04 -24.22 0.09
C ASN A 142 3.94 -23.20 0.41
N SER A 143 2.77 -23.39 -0.21
CA SER A 143 1.60 -22.53 0.02
C SER A 143 0.88 -22.90 1.30
N LYS A 144 0.54 -21.91 2.15
CA LYS A 144 -0.36 -22.12 3.29
C LYS A 144 -1.77 -22.53 2.85
N ALA A 145 -2.16 -22.19 1.62
CA ALA A 145 -3.43 -22.58 0.99
C ALA A 145 -3.36 -23.90 0.18
N LYS A 146 -2.26 -24.67 0.30
CA LYS A 146 -2.01 -25.92 -0.45
C LYS A 146 -2.02 -25.80 -1.98
N ARG A 147 -1.82 -24.59 -2.51
CA ARG A 147 -1.71 -24.29 -3.96
C ARG A 147 -0.26 -24.26 -4.45
N HIS A 148 0.42 -25.40 -4.34
CA HIS A 148 1.81 -25.57 -4.81
C HIS A 148 1.95 -25.52 -6.33
N ASP A 149 0.84 -25.71 -7.04
CA ASP A 149 0.70 -25.57 -8.49
C ASP A 149 0.81 -24.12 -8.98
N LEU A 150 0.58 -23.15 -8.09
CA LEU A 150 0.56 -21.72 -8.42
C LEU A 150 1.83 -21.01 -7.95
N ARG A 151 2.23 -19.98 -8.71
CA ARG A 151 3.32 -19.08 -8.33
C ARG A 151 2.87 -18.19 -7.18
N GLN A 152 3.67 -18.08 -6.15
CA GLN A 152 3.36 -17.39 -4.90
C GLN A 152 4.31 -16.24 -4.65
N VAL A 153 3.83 -15.27 -3.89
CA VAL A 153 4.62 -14.16 -3.36
C VAL A 153 4.53 -14.20 -1.85
N GLY A 154 5.67 -14.08 -1.18
CA GLY A 154 5.76 -13.95 0.26
C GLY A 154 5.66 -12.49 0.68
N LEU A 155 4.98 -12.24 1.80
CA LEU A 155 4.92 -10.95 2.47
C LEU A 155 5.30 -11.16 3.94
N ALA A 156 6.32 -10.46 4.39
CA ALA A 156 6.65 -10.34 5.79
C ALA A 156 6.17 -8.97 6.28
N LEU A 157 5.54 -8.97 7.46
CA LEU A 157 5.03 -7.76 8.09
C LEU A 157 5.53 -7.69 9.51
N LEU A 158 6.06 -6.53 9.89
CA LEU A 158 6.32 -6.18 11.27
C LEU A 158 5.29 -5.15 11.72
N VAL A 159 4.63 -5.43 12.83
CA VAL A 159 3.62 -4.55 13.41
C VAL A 159 3.92 -4.27 14.86
N THR A 160 3.42 -3.15 15.39
CA THR A 160 3.42 -2.92 16.83
C THR A 160 2.49 -3.91 17.52
N ARG A 161 2.85 -4.31 18.75
CA ARG A 161 1.94 -5.13 19.56
C ARG A 161 0.62 -4.41 19.82
N ASP A 162 0.70 -3.13 20.15
CA ASP A 162 -0.46 -2.31 20.46
C ASP A 162 -1.03 -1.77 19.14
N PHE A 163 -2.34 -1.95 18.91
CA PHE A 163 -3.09 -1.53 17.71
C PHE A 163 -2.62 -2.11 16.36
N GLN A 164 -1.62 -3.00 16.33
CA GLN A 164 -1.17 -3.72 15.14
C GLN A 164 -0.77 -2.80 13.97
N ILE A 165 -0.15 -1.66 14.29
CA ILE A 165 0.26 -0.68 13.28
C ILE A 165 1.46 -1.22 12.50
N PRO A 166 1.39 -1.32 11.16
CA PRO A 166 2.53 -1.74 10.35
C PRO A 166 3.70 -0.76 10.42
N VAL A 167 4.89 -1.28 10.68
CA VAL A 167 6.15 -0.51 10.74
C VAL A 167 7.18 -1.00 9.73
N LEU A 168 6.99 -2.15 9.12
CA LEU A 168 7.80 -2.60 7.99
C LEU A 168 7.03 -3.63 7.19
N HIS A 169 7.09 -3.52 5.87
CA HIS A 169 6.74 -4.61 4.96
C HIS A 169 7.94 -5.04 4.11
N HIS A 170 8.00 -6.33 3.81
CA HIS A 170 8.98 -6.87 2.88
C HIS A 170 8.35 -7.95 2.01
N VAL A 171 8.43 -7.77 0.69
CA VAL A 171 7.91 -8.73 -0.28
C VAL A 171 9.08 -9.55 -0.82
N TYR A 172 8.91 -10.86 -0.89
CA TYR A 172 9.97 -11.80 -1.28
C TYR A 172 9.41 -12.95 -2.11
N GLU A 173 10.31 -13.74 -2.70
CA GLU A 173 9.92 -14.83 -3.59
C GLU A 173 9.27 -15.98 -2.82
N GLY A 174 8.13 -16.49 -3.32
CA GLY A 174 7.32 -17.48 -2.61
C GLY A 174 7.97 -18.85 -2.38
N HIS A 175 9.17 -19.09 -2.90
CA HIS A 175 9.93 -20.32 -2.69
C HIS A 175 10.94 -20.21 -1.54
N ILE A 176 11.17 -19.01 -0.99
CA ILE A 176 12.07 -18.79 0.13
C ILE A 176 11.37 -19.23 1.42
N PRO A 177 11.95 -20.15 2.21
CA PRO A 177 11.40 -20.51 3.51
C PRO A 177 11.56 -19.39 4.55
N ASP A 178 10.53 -19.19 5.37
CA ASP A 178 10.44 -18.14 6.39
C ASP A 178 11.67 -18.07 7.33
N VAL A 179 12.23 -19.24 7.71
CA VAL A 179 13.41 -19.35 8.58
C VAL A 179 14.65 -18.68 7.98
N LYS A 180 14.78 -18.67 6.66
CA LYS A 180 15.90 -18.00 5.97
C LYS A 180 15.69 -16.50 5.85
N LEU A 181 14.44 -16.04 5.89
CA LEU A 181 14.09 -14.65 5.71
C LEU A 181 14.26 -13.82 6.98
N PHE A 182 13.93 -14.39 8.15
CA PHE A 182 13.97 -13.66 9.41
C PHE A 182 15.32 -12.96 9.67
N PRO A 183 16.50 -13.62 9.53
CA PRO A 183 17.78 -12.95 9.74
C PRO A 183 18.08 -11.79 8.78
N GLN A 184 17.47 -11.78 7.59
CA GLN A 184 17.62 -10.71 6.61
C GLN A 184 16.77 -9.51 7.00
N ILE A 185 15.52 -9.76 7.39
CA ILE A 185 14.61 -8.71 7.85
C ILE A 185 15.08 -8.11 9.17
N SER A 186 15.59 -8.93 10.11
CA SER A 186 16.16 -8.43 11.35
C SER A 186 17.32 -7.46 11.12
N ARG A 187 18.16 -7.68 10.11
CA ARG A 187 19.23 -6.72 9.75
C ARG A 187 18.68 -5.43 9.20
N HIS A 188 17.74 -5.52 8.26
CA HIS A 188 17.07 -4.34 7.71
C HIS A 188 16.38 -3.50 8.80
N LEU A 189 15.83 -4.14 9.83
CA LEU A 189 15.24 -3.44 10.99
C LEU A 189 16.27 -2.72 11.87
N ILE A 190 17.49 -3.24 11.97
CA ILE A 190 18.58 -2.61 12.74
C ILE A 190 19.18 -1.44 11.97
N ASP A 191 19.19 -1.51 10.64
CA ASP A 191 19.79 -0.50 9.76
C ASP A 191 18.89 0.74 9.55
N ARG A 192 17.65 0.73 10.07
CA ARG A 192 16.65 1.82 9.99
C ARG A 192 16.49 2.57 11.32
#